data_AF-A0A504JG31-F1
#
_entry.id   AF-A0A504JG31-F1
#
_cell.length_a   1.000
_cell.length_b   1.000
_cell.length_c   1.000
_cell.angle_alpha   90.00
_cell.angle_beta   90.00
_cell.angle_gamma   90.00
#
_symmetry.space_group_name_H-M   'P 1'
#
loop_
_entity.id
_entity.type
_entity.pdbx_description
1 polymer ?
#
loop_
_entity_poly.entity_id
_entity_poly.type
_entity_poly.pdbx_seq_one_letter_code
_entity_poly.pdbx_strand_id
1 'polypeptide(L)' 'MTQQKRNIKDYLDAILDKDGIKTEVTITLTNETMTKIIISLLLAGVTMVTVFHLIKNYFPNAQLAALEQEVYHISKTLNQ' A
#
# COMPACT_ATOMS: atom_id res chain seq x y z
N MET A 1 11.73 -33.27 -49.09
CA MET A 1 11.59 -33.33 -47.61
C MET A 1 11.21 -31.94 -47.14
N THR A 2 9.93 -31.72 -46.89
CA THR A 2 9.33 -30.40 -46.66
C THR A 2 9.67 -29.92 -45.26
N GLN A 3 10.40 -28.80 -45.15
CA GLN A 3 10.76 -28.19 -43.88
C GLN A 3 9.51 -27.83 -43.08
N GLN A 4 9.31 -28.50 -41.95
CA GLN A 4 8.23 -28.22 -41.01
C GLN A 4 8.52 -26.86 -40.35
N LYS A 5 7.97 -25.81 -40.93
CA LYS A 5 8.05 -24.43 -40.45
C LYS A 5 7.31 -24.36 -39.11
N ARG A 6 8.04 -24.50 -38.00
CA ARG A 6 7.52 -24.33 -36.63
C ARG A 6 6.94 -22.93 -36.51
N ASN A 7 5.61 -22.83 -36.58
CA ASN A 7 4.89 -21.58 -36.46
C ASN A 7 4.82 -21.24 -34.98
N ILE A 8 5.16 -19.99 -34.62
CA ILE A 8 4.99 -19.45 -33.27
C ILE A 8 3.52 -19.55 -32.81
N LYS A 9 2.59 -19.66 -33.77
CA LYS A 9 1.18 -19.95 -33.52
C LYS A 9 0.94 -21.26 -32.77
N ASP A 10 1.74 -22.31 -32.98
CA ASP A 10 1.55 -23.58 -32.26
C ASP A 10 1.95 -23.48 -30.78
N TYR A 11 2.92 -22.61 -30.44
CA TYR A 11 3.29 -22.33 -29.05
C TYR A 11 2.29 -21.40 -28.36
N LEU A 12 1.68 -20.50 -29.12
CA LEU A 12 0.62 -19.62 -28.63
C LEU A 12 -0.68 -20.41 -28.44
N ASP A 13 -1.07 -21.28 -29.37
CA ASP A 13 -2.24 -22.16 -29.23
C ASP A 13 -2.10 -23.15 -28.07
N ALA A 14 -0.88 -23.61 -27.75
CA ALA A 14 -0.63 -24.44 -26.56
C ALA A 14 -0.83 -23.69 -25.22
N ILE A 15 -0.73 -22.36 -25.22
CA ILE A 15 -0.99 -21.50 -24.05
C ILE A 15 -2.43 -20.96 -24.08
N LEU A 16 -3.02 -20.88 -25.27
CA LEU A 16 -4.26 -20.18 -25.56
C LEU A 16 -5.30 -21.17 -26.10
N ASP A 17 -5.52 -22.26 -25.38
CA ASP A 17 -6.58 -23.20 -25.74
C ASP A 17 -7.96 -22.56 -25.48
N LYS A 18 -8.91 -22.91 -26.33
CA LYS A 18 -10.12 -22.15 -26.73
C LYS A 18 -11.18 -21.82 -25.66
N ASP A 19 -10.91 -22.01 -24.38
CA ASP A 19 -11.81 -21.65 -23.27
C ASP A 19 -11.18 -20.68 -22.25
N GLY A 20 -10.05 -20.05 -22.58
CA GLY A 20 -9.40 -19.05 -21.75
C GLY A 20 -8.22 -19.61 -20.96
N ILE A 21 -7.30 -18.72 -20.59
CA ILE A 21 -6.08 -19.06 -19.84
C ILE A 21 -6.49 -19.94 -18.66
N LYS A 22 -5.91 -21.15 -18.57
CA LYS A 22 -6.11 -22.15 -17.51
C LYS A 22 -5.57 -21.69 -16.14
N THR A 23 -5.77 -20.42 -15.84
CA THR A 23 -5.70 -19.77 -14.54
C THR A 23 -7.07 -19.20 -14.25
N GLU A 24 -8.11 -20.03 -14.30
CA GLU A 24 -9.08 -19.96 -13.21
C GLU A 24 -8.27 -20.28 -11.95
N VAL A 25 -7.64 -19.25 -11.38
CA VAL A 25 -7.15 -19.32 -10.02
C VAL A 25 -8.44 -19.31 -9.21
N THR A 26 -9.09 -20.46 -9.12
CA THR A 26 -10.14 -20.71 -8.16
C THR A 26 -9.44 -20.69 -6.82
N ILE A 27 -9.19 -19.50 -6.28
CA ILE A 27 -8.77 -19.34 -4.89
C ILE A 27 -9.96 -19.87 -4.13
N THR A 28 -9.86 -21.11 -3.66
CA THR A 28 -10.80 -21.66 -2.68
C THR A 28 -10.58 -20.88 -1.41
N LEU A 29 -11.19 -19.69 -1.34
CA LEU A 29 -11.25 -18.86 -0.15
C LEU A 29 -12.07 -19.65 0.87
N THR A 30 -11.37 -20.47 1.65
CA THR A 30 -11.94 -21.01 2.88
C THR A 30 -12.35 -19.83 3.75
N ASN A 31 -13.41 -20.00 4.55
CA ASN A 31 -13.86 -18.97 5.49
C ASN A 31 -12.68 -18.44 6.33
N GLU A 32 -11.73 -19.30 6.66
CA GLU A 32 -10.49 -18.94 7.35
C GLU A 32 -9.63 -17.91 6.58
N THR A 33 -9.44 -18.11 5.28
CA THR A 33 -8.64 -17.20 4.44
C THR A 33 -9.32 -15.84 4.32
N MET A 34 -10.65 -15.83 4.13
CA MET A 34 -11.43 -14.60 4.07
C MET A 34 -11.38 -13.84 5.40
N THR A 35 -11.52 -14.54 6.53
CA THR A 35 -11.41 -13.95 7.87
C THR A 35 -10.01 -13.40 8.12
N LYS A 36 -8.93 -14.10 7.74
CA LYS A 36 -7.56 -13.60 7.84
C LYS A 36 -7.37 -12.29 7.07
N ILE A 37 -7.90 -12.20 5.85
CA ILE A 37 -7.82 -10.99 5.04
C ILE A 37 -8.54 -9.84 5.74
N ILE A 38 -9.77 -10.05 6.22
CA ILE A 38 -10.55 -9.03 6.94
C ILE A 38 -9.81 -8.55 8.18
N ILE A 39 -9.29 -9.47 9.01
CA ILE A 39 -8.54 -9.13 10.23
C ILE A 39 -7.28 -8.35 9.88
N SER A 40 -6.54 -8.75 8.84
CA SER A 40 -5.33 -8.06 8.42
C SER A 40 -5.61 -6.63 7.93
N LEU A 41 -6.73 -6.42 7.24
CA LEU A 41 -7.19 -5.11 6.77
C LEU A 41 -7.58 -4.20 7.94
N LEU A 42 -8.29 -4.75 8.93
CA LEU A 42 -8.66 -4.03 10.14
C LEU A 42 -7.42 -3.62 10.95
N LEU A 43 -6.47 -4.53 11.14
CA LEU A 43 -5.21 -4.26 11.84
C LEU A 43 -4.37 -3.19 11.13
N ALA A 44 -4.30 -3.24 9.80
CA ALA A 44 -3.61 -2.21 9.02
C ALA A 44 -4.25 -0.83 9.22
N GLY A 45 -5.58 -0.75 9.20
CA GLY A 45 -6.33 0.48 9.45
C GLY A 45 -6.07 1.06 10.85
N VAL A 46 -6.14 0.23 11.89
CA VAL A 46 -5.87 0.65 13.27
C VAL A 46 -4.43 1.15 13.41
N THR A 47 -3.47 0.40 12.87
CA THR A 47 -2.05 0.76 12.96
C THR A 47 -1.77 2.11 12.30
N MET A 48 -2.37 2.36 11.13
CA MET A 48 -2.21 3.62 10.41
C MET A 48 -2.74 4.81 11.22
N VAL A 49 -3.93 4.68 11.82
CA VAL A 49 -4.53 5.73 12.66
C VAL A 49 -3.66 5.99 13.90
N THR A 50 -3.18 4.93 14.56
CA THR A 50 -2.29 5.07 15.73
C THR A 50 -1.00 5.78 15.38
N VAL A 51 -0.34 5.39 14.29
CA VAL A 51 0.90 6.03 13.83
C VAL A 51 0.67 7.49 13.48
N PHE A 52 -0.43 7.81 12.78
CA PHE A 52 -0.76 9.20 12.47
C PHE A 52 -0.98 10.06 13.73
N HIS A 53 -1.70 9.51 14.71
CA HIS A 53 -1.94 10.20 15.98
C HIS A 53 -0.63 10.42 16.76
N LEU A 54 0.24 9.41 16.80
CA LEU A 54 1.56 9.52 17.41
C LEU A 54 2.41 10.57 16.71
N ILE A 55 2.47 10.57 15.38
CA ILE A 55 3.23 11.57 14.63
C ILE A 55 2.73 12.98 14.96
N LYS A 56 1.41 13.20 14.96
CA LYS A 56 0.83 14.51 15.27
C LYS A 56 1.12 14.99 16.69
N ASN A 57 1.24 14.08 17.66
CA ASN A 57 1.46 14.41 19.05
C ASN A 57 2.94 14.53 19.43
N TYR A 58 3.81 13.70 18.83
CA TYR A 58 5.24 13.65 19.14
C TYR A 58 6.08 14.59 18.29
N PHE A 59 5.66 14.87 17.05
CA PHE A 59 6.34 15.90 16.27
C PHE A 59 5.79 17.26 16.68
N PRO A 60 6.62 18.14 17.27
CA PRO A 60 6.19 19.50 17.56
C PRO A 60 5.73 20.12 16.24
N ASN A 61 4.51 20.65 16.24
CA ASN A 61 3.96 21.27 15.05
C ASN A 61 4.91 22.42 14.67
N ALA A 62 5.64 22.26 13.56
CA ALA A 62 6.76 23.15 13.20
C ALA A 62 6.33 24.62 13.15
N GLN A 63 5.06 24.86 12.85
CA GLN A 63 4.45 26.20 12.87
C GLN A 63 4.30 26.76 14.29
N LEU A 64 3.89 25.95 15.27
CA LEU A 64 3.80 26.35 16.68
C LEU A 64 5.20 26.60 17.26
N ALA A 65 6.17 25.75 16.94
CA ALA A 65 7.56 25.95 17.38
C ALA A 65 8.17 27.24 16.81
N ALA A 66 7.89 27.56 15.54
CA ALA A 66 8.33 28.82 14.93
C ALA A 66 7.67 30.05 15.59
N LEU A 67 6.36 29.98 15.87
CA LEU A 67 5.65 31.05 16.56
C LEU A 67 6.16 31.26 17.98
N GLU A 68 6.46 30.19 18.72
CA GLU A 68 7.03 30.30 20.07
C GLU A 68 8.41 30.98 20.05
N GLN A 69 9.22 30.68 19.03
CA GLN A 69 10.51 31.34 18.83
C GLN A 69 10.36 32.83 18.50
N GLU A 70 9.39 33.21 17.66
CA GLU A 70 9.10 34.62 17.37
C GLU A 70 8.60 35.37 18.61
N VAL A 71 7.69 34.79 19.37
CA VAL A 71 7.18 35.37 20.63
C VAL A 71 8.30 35.55 21.65
N TYR A 72 9.19 34.55 21.80
CA TYR A 72 10.36 34.65 22.67
C TYR A 72 11.28 35.80 22.24
N HIS A 73 11.53 35.94 20.94
CA HIS A 73 12.37 37.01 20.41
C HIS A 73 11.76 38.39 20.66
N ILE A 74 10.45 38.56 20.42
CA ILE A 74 9.72 39.81 20.67
C ILE A 74 9.75 40.16 22.16
N SER A 75 9.48 39.20 23.05
CA SER A 75 9.51 39.41 24.50
C SER A 75 10.89 39.84 24.98
N LYS A 76 11.96 39.21 24.45
CA LYS A 76 13.34 39.57 24.79
C LYS A 76 13.69 40.98 24.31
N THR A 77 13.26 41.37 23.13
CA THR A 77 13.49 42.72 22.59
C THR A 77 12.72 43.80 23.36
N LEU A 78 11.52 43.49 23.87
CA LEU A 78 10.69 44.45 24.62
C LEU A 78 11.07 44.57 26.11
N ASN A 79 11.72 43.55 26.67
CA ASN A 79 12.23 43.56 28.06
C ASN A 79 13.71 44.00 28.16
N GLN A 80 14.30 44.49 27.06
CA GLN A 80 15.55 45.25 27.06
C GLN A 80 15.28 46.75 27.17
#